data_AF-A0A7Y2JQ22-F1
#
_entry.id   AF-A0A7Y2JQ22-F1
#
_cell.length_a   1.000
_cell.length_b   1.000
_cell.length_c   1.000
_cell.angle_alpha   90.00
_cell.angle_beta   90.00
_cell.angle_gamma   90.00
#
_symmetry.space_group_name_H-M   'P 1'
#
loop_
_entity.id
_entity.type
_entity.pdbx_description
1 polymer ?
#
loop_
_entity_poly.entity_id
_entity_poly.type
_entity_poly.pdbx_seq_one_letter_code
_entity_poly.pdbx_strand_id
1 'polypeptide(L)'
;MAESLLVASAESLRREAEVFTRYLVARSPSDYVAAKYRDGHRVIPYRRLTGTLPIDELLVRVARRGVALAWLADTYGRIFRHDGPLRQKLVLLTAILESSPSFHENMTGSRSTSRVRVYLTLLGMGLGFVVRLAVAMLVFGPVQLVGALTGPKPRAESERPDG
;
A
#
# COMPACT_ATOMS: atom_id res chain seq x y z
N MET A 1 -19.00 -10.40 4.86
CA MET A 1 -19.23 -8.97 5.11
C MET A 1 -18.01 -8.20 4.63
N ALA A 2 -18.18 -7.34 3.61
CA ALA A 2 -17.09 -6.58 3.02
C ALA A 2 -16.81 -5.32 3.84
N GLU A 3 -15.68 -5.28 4.55
CA GLU A 3 -15.20 -4.09 5.24
C GLU A 3 -14.67 -3.13 4.17
N SER A 4 -15.45 -2.08 3.87
CA SER A 4 -15.05 -1.02 2.94
C SER A 4 -13.75 -0.37 3.42
N LEU A 5 -12.87 0.04 2.48
CA LEU A 5 -11.66 0.82 2.81
C LEU A 5 -11.96 2.07 3.65
N LEU A 6 -13.20 2.55 3.65
CA LEU A 6 -13.66 3.72 4.38
C LEU A 6 -14.02 3.43 5.85
N VAL A 7 -14.26 2.18 6.23
CA VAL A 7 -14.72 1.78 7.57
C VAL A 7 -13.92 0.58 8.04
N ALA A 8 -12.64 0.81 8.36
CA ALA A 8 -11.79 -0.19 8.98
C ALA A 8 -11.96 -0.15 10.51
N SER A 9 -12.36 -1.27 11.11
CA SER A 9 -12.36 -1.50 12.56
C SER A 9 -10.97 -1.32 13.20
N ALA A 10 -10.94 -1.06 14.51
CA ALA A 10 -9.68 -0.89 15.23
C ALA A 10 -8.77 -2.12 15.13
N GLU A 11 -9.36 -3.32 15.16
CA GLU A 11 -8.67 -4.59 15.03
C GLU A 11 -8.11 -4.80 13.61
N SER A 12 -8.89 -4.41 12.60
CA SER A 12 -8.46 -4.52 11.21
C SER A 12 -7.28 -3.60 10.90
N LEU A 13 -7.27 -2.39 11.47
CA LEU A 13 -6.16 -1.44 11.40
C LEU A 13 -4.92 -1.89 12.18
N ARG A 14 -5.10 -2.54 13.34
CA ARG A 14 -4.00 -3.13 14.10
C ARG A 14 -3.29 -4.20 13.28
N ARG A 15 -4.04 -5.15 12.72
CA ARG A 15 -3.49 -6.19 11.84
C ARG A 15 -2.81 -5.61 10.59
N GLU A 16 -3.39 -4.56 10.02
CA GLU A 16 -2.78 -3.84 8.89
C GLU A 16 -1.43 -3.22 9.28
N ALA A 17 -1.36 -2.51 10.41
CA ALA A 17 -0.12 -1.98 10.94
C ALA A 17 0.91 -3.08 11.17
N GLU A 18 0.51 -4.23 11.73
CA GLU A 18 1.41 -5.36 11.95
C GLU A 18 2.04 -5.89 10.66
N VAL A 19 1.22 -6.17 9.65
CA VAL A 19 1.71 -6.68 8.36
C VAL A 19 2.58 -5.65 7.66
N PHE A 20 2.17 -4.37 7.67
CA PHE A 20 2.87 -3.33 6.95
C PHE A 20 4.18 -2.92 7.64
N THR A 21 4.24 -2.88 8.97
CA THR A 21 5.51 -2.65 9.68
C THR A 21 6.47 -3.81 9.43
N ARG A 22 6.00 -5.07 9.47
CA ARG A 22 6.84 -6.22 9.13
C ARG A 22 7.31 -6.17 7.68
N TYR A 23 6.47 -5.70 6.77
CA TYR A 23 6.83 -5.50 5.37
C TYR A 23 7.92 -4.41 5.20
N LEU A 24 7.80 -3.27 5.89
CA LEU A 24 8.70 -2.13 5.75
C LEU A 24 10.05 -2.32 6.46
N VAL A 25 10.02 -2.85 7.69
CA VAL A 25 11.20 -2.87 8.58
C VAL A 25 11.46 -4.23 9.23
N ALA A 26 10.80 -5.31 8.77
CA ALA A 26 10.97 -6.68 9.27
C ALA A 26 10.75 -6.87 10.78
N ARG A 27 10.03 -5.97 11.44
CA ARG A 27 9.71 -6.00 12.88
C ARG A 27 8.22 -5.79 13.12
N SER A 28 7.75 -6.19 14.30
CA SER A 28 6.39 -5.87 14.74
C SER A 28 6.29 -4.40 15.16
N PRO A 29 5.14 -3.73 14.94
CA PRO A 29 4.92 -2.37 15.43
C PRO A 29 4.88 -2.38 16.96
N SER A 30 5.33 -1.27 17.57
CA SER A 30 5.00 -0.98 18.96
C SER A 30 3.55 -0.53 19.08
N ASP A 31 2.98 -0.57 20.29
CA ASP A 31 1.62 -0.07 20.52
C ASP A 31 1.48 1.42 20.15
N TYR A 32 2.55 2.20 20.32
CA TYR A 32 2.62 3.59 19.86
C TYR A 32 2.43 3.69 18.34
N VAL A 33 3.17 2.89 17.56
CA VAL A 33 3.07 2.89 16.08
C VAL A 33 1.67 2.46 15.65
N ALA A 34 1.11 1.40 16.25
CA ALA A 34 -0.24 0.94 15.93
C ALA A 34 -1.31 2.00 16.25
N ALA A 35 -1.17 2.70 17.38
CA ALA A 35 -2.06 3.78 17.77
C ALA A 35 -1.97 4.97 16.80
N LYS A 36 -0.75 5.43 16.47
CA LYS A 36 -0.53 6.52 15.51
C LYS A 36 -0.98 6.17 14.11
N TYR A 37 -0.83 4.91 13.70
CA TYR A 37 -1.32 4.44 12.42
C TYR A 37 -2.84 4.57 12.33
N ARG A 38 -3.56 4.15 13.37
CA ARG A 38 -5.01 4.32 13.47
C ARG A 38 -5.42 5.80 13.44
N ASP A 39 -4.71 6.65 14.16
CA ASP A 39 -5.01 8.09 14.19
C ASP A 39 -4.78 8.74 12.82
N GLY A 40 -3.63 8.47 12.18
CA GLY A 40 -3.30 8.97 10.84
C GLY A 40 -4.25 8.44 9.76
N HIS A 41 -4.72 7.21 9.90
CA HIS A 41 -5.70 6.64 8.97
C HIS A 41 -7.00 7.44 8.92
N ARG A 42 -7.39 8.12 10.01
CA ARG A 42 -8.63 8.94 10.03
C ARG A 42 -8.55 10.13 9.08
N VAL A 43 -7.35 10.66 8.85
CA VAL A 43 -7.09 11.90 8.10
C VAL A 43 -6.43 11.68 6.74
N ILE A 44 -6.18 10.43 6.35
CA ILE A 44 -5.42 10.11 5.13
C ILE A 44 -6.19 10.50 3.84
N PRO A 45 -5.53 11.08 2.82
CA PRO A 45 -6.19 11.67 1.66
C PRO A 45 -7.10 10.74 0.86
N TYR A 46 -6.77 9.45 0.68
CA TYR A 46 -7.59 8.53 -0.12
C TYR A 46 -9.02 8.33 0.41
N ARG A 47 -9.32 8.67 1.68
CA ARG A 47 -10.70 8.67 2.19
C ARG A 47 -11.56 9.78 1.59
N ARG A 48 -10.94 10.82 1.02
CA ARG A 48 -11.60 11.95 0.38
C ARG A 48 -11.59 11.86 -1.16
N LEU A 49 -10.86 10.90 -1.73
CA LEU A 49 -10.75 10.73 -3.18
C LEU A 49 -12.01 10.04 -3.75
N THR A 50 -12.84 10.80 -4.46
CA THR A 50 -13.83 10.28 -5.41
C THR A 50 -13.11 9.71 -6.63
N GLY A 51 -12.77 8.42 -6.60
CA GLY A 51 -12.07 7.77 -7.71
C GLY A 51 -11.38 6.45 -7.37
N THR A 52 -11.70 5.83 -6.23
CA THR A 52 -11.18 4.51 -5.88
C THR A 52 -11.73 3.47 -6.85
N LEU A 53 -10.84 2.80 -7.56
CA LEU A 53 -11.17 1.69 -8.45
C LEU A 53 -11.31 0.39 -7.62
N PRO A 54 -12.07 -0.61 -8.09
CA PRO A 54 -12.16 -1.91 -7.41
C PRO A 54 -10.79 -2.59 -7.18
N ILE A 55 -9.83 -2.33 -8.08
CA ILE A 55 -8.46 -2.82 -7.94
C ILE A 55 -7.76 -2.26 -6.69
N ASP A 56 -8.08 -1.03 -6.26
CA ASP A 56 -7.48 -0.42 -5.07
C ASP A 56 -7.88 -1.17 -3.80
N GLU A 57 -9.16 -1.53 -3.70
CA GLU A 57 -9.66 -2.33 -2.59
C GLU A 57 -9.02 -3.72 -2.58
N LEU A 58 -8.87 -4.33 -3.76
CA LEU A 58 -8.25 -5.63 -3.90
C LEU A 58 -6.78 -5.59 -3.46
N LEU A 59 -6.01 -4.59 -3.90
CA LEU A 59 -4.60 -4.45 -3.55
C LEU A 59 -4.41 -4.32 -2.04
N VAL A 60 -5.20 -3.46 -1.38
CA VAL A 60 -5.14 -3.32 0.09
C VAL A 60 -5.56 -4.63 0.77
N ARG A 61 -6.64 -5.27 0.31
CA ARG A 61 -7.15 -6.52 0.90
C ARG A 61 -6.13 -7.65 0.80
N VAL A 62 -5.46 -7.78 -0.34
CA VAL A 62 -4.40 -8.77 -0.56
C VAL A 62 -3.18 -8.44 0.30
N ALA A 63 -2.76 -7.17 0.33
CA ALA A 63 -1.61 -6.73 1.11
C ALA A 63 -1.77 -7.05 2.61
N ARG A 64 -2.98 -6.89 3.16
CA ARG A 64 -3.29 -7.17 4.57
C ARG A 64 -3.17 -8.64 4.98
N ARG A 65 -3.08 -9.58 4.04
CA ARG A 65 -3.03 -11.03 4.34
C ARG A 65 -1.64 -11.51 4.73
N GLY A 66 -0.58 -10.76 4.42
CA GLY A 66 0.77 -11.12 4.84
C GLY A 66 1.85 -10.39 4.06
N VAL A 67 3.09 -10.47 4.57
CA VAL A 67 4.24 -9.71 4.04
C VAL A 67 4.52 -10.00 2.56
N ALA A 68 4.49 -11.26 2.13
CA ALA A 68 4.71 -11.63 0.73
C ALA A 68 3.64 -11.05 -0.21
N LEU A 69 2.39 -11.00 0.26
CA LEU A 69 1.29 -10.44 -0.51
C LEU A 69 1.32 -8.91 -0.51
N ALA A 70 1.75 -8.29 0.59
CA ALA A 70 2.04 -6.85 0.64
C ALA A 70 3.14 -6.46 -0.36
N TRP A 71 4.19 -7.28 -0.47
CA TRP A 71 5.24 -7.11 -1.48
C TRP A 71 4.69 -7.10 -2.91
N LEU A 72 3.87 -8.09 -3.28
CA LEU A 72 3.28 -8.17 -4.62
C LEU A 72 2.33 -6.99 -4.90
N ALA A 73 1.47 -6.66 -3.95
CA ALA A 73 0.51 -5.57 -4.09
C ALA A 73 1.20 -4.20 -4.17
N ASP A 74 2.24 -3.94 -3.37
CA ASP A 74 3.02 -2.69 -3.47
C ASP A 74 3.83 -2.62 -4.77
N THR A 75 4.40 -3.74 -5.25
CA THR A 75 5.12 -3.78 -6.53
C THR A 75 4.22 -3.37 -7.69
N TYR A 76 3.00 -3.92 -7.74
CA TYR A 76 2.01 -3.52 -8.73
C TYR A 76 1.54 -2.07 -8.53
N GLY A 77 1.23 -1.70 -7.29
CA GLY A 77 0.77 -0.35 -6.93
C GLY A 77 1.78 0.74 -7.30
N ARG A 78 3.09 0.49 -7.13
CA ARG A 78 4.16 1.42 -7.52
C ARG A 78 4.10 1.82 -9.00
N ILE A 79 3.77 0.88 -9.88
CA ILE A 79 3.79 1.10 -11.33
C ILE A 79 2.44 1.62 -11.82
N PHE A 80 1.34 0.98 -11.40
CA PHE A 80 0.02 1.23 -11.99
C PHE A 80 -0.90 2.09 -11.13
N ARG A 81 -0.64 2.22 -9.83
CA ARG A 81 -1.50 2.92 -8.85
C ARG A 81 -0.65 3.72 -7.84
N HIS A 82 0.25 4.57 -8.33
CA HIS A 82 1.25 5.27 -7.51
C HIS A 82 0.63 6.11 -6.38
N ASP A 83 -0.51 6.75 -6.66
CA ASP A 83 -1.30 7.54 -5.70
C ASP A 83 -2.44 6.74 -5.03
N GLY A 84 -2.47 5.43 -5.22
CA GLY A 84 -3.53 4.56 -4.72
C GLY A 84 -3.54 4.44 -3.19
N PRO A 85 -4.67 3.99 -2.60
CA PRO A 85 -4.83 3.85 -1.15
C PRO A 85 -3.70 3.06 -0.47
N LEU A 86 -3.26 1.95 -1.07
CA LEU A 86 -2.19 1.11 -0.52
C LEU A 86 -0.89 1.90 -0.34
N ARG A 87 -0.48 2.66 -1.37
CA ARG A 87 0.75 3.45 -1.34
C ARG A 87 0.68 4.55 -0.29
N GLN A 88 -0.45 5.26 -0.22
CA GLN A 88 -0.65 6.28 0.80
C GLN A 88 -0.58 5.71 2.22
N LYS A 89 -1.17 4.53 2.47
CA LYS A 89 -1.10 3.83 3.75
C LYS A 89 0.34 3.47 4.13
N LEU A 90 1.12 2.97 3.16
CA LEU A 90 2.52 2.62 3.38
C LEU A 90 3.38 3.87 3.64
N VAL A 91 3.17 4.96 2.89
CA VAL A 91 3.86 6.24 3.11
C VAL A 91 3.56 6.80 4.50
N LEU A 92 2.29 6.80 4.91
CA LEU A 92 1.89 7.21 6.27
C LEU A 92 2.62 6.39 7.33
N LEU A 93 2.64 5.06 7.19
CA LEU A 93 3.30 4.20 8.16
C LEU A 93 4.81 4.41 8.18
N THR A 94 5.44 4.60 7.02
CA THR A 94 6.86 4.95 6.93
C THR A 94 7.15 6.25 7.70
N ALA A 95 6.34 7.30 7.51
CA ALA A 95 6.50 8.56 8.22
C ALA A 95 6.36 8.41 9.75
N ILE A 96 5.43 7.57 10.21
CA ILE A 96 5.27 7.25 11.63
C ILE A 96 6.50 6.51 12.17
N LEU A 97 7.00 5.52 11.43
CA LEU A 97 8.17 4.73 11.82
C LEU A 97 9.42 5.60 11.89
N GLU A 98 9.61 6.48 10.90
CA GLU A 98 10.73 7.42 10.83
C GLU A 98 10.70 8.43 11.98
N SER A 99 9.51 8.85 12.40
CA SER A 99 9.30 9.76 13.54
C SER A 99 9.34 9.06 14.91
N SER A 100 9.55 7.74 14.95
CA SER A 100 9.48 6.96 16.19
C SER A 100 10.88 6.53 16.67
N PRO A 101 11.24 6.78 17.95
CA PRO A 101 12.60 6.52 18.46
C PRO A 101 13.06 5.06 18.31
N SER A 102 12.14 4.10 18.46
CA SER A 102 12.43 2.66 18.46
C SER A 102 12.84 2.09 17.09
N PHE A 103 12.77 2.88 16.02
CA PHE A 103 13.06 2.46 14.65
C PHE A 103 14.19 3.25 13.96
N HIS A 104 14.77 4.27 14.61
CA HIS A 104 15.82 5.10 14.03
C HIS A 104 17.03 4.28 13.52
N GLU A 105 17.56 3.34 14.31
CA GLU A 105 18.73 2.54 13.91
C GLU A 105 18.52 1.68 12.67
N ASN A 106 17.27 1.26 12.40
CA ASN A 106 16.95 0.45 11.22
C ASN A 106 16.85 1.31 9.94
N MET A 107 16.60 2.62 10.06
CA MET A 107 16.40 3.52 8.93
C MET A 107 17.66 4.35 8.60
N THR A 108 18.49 4.68 9.60
CA THR A 108 19.66 5.56 9.41
C THR A 108 21.01 4.83 9.39
N GLY A 109 21.01 3.50 9.42
CA GLY A 109 22.23 2.69 9.43
C GLY A 109 23.08 2.85 8.17
N SER A 110 24.02 3.80 8.19
CA SER A 110 25.10 3.93 7.21
C SER A 110 26.02 2.71 7.29
N ARG A 111 25.79 1.72 6.42
CA ARG A 111 26.72 0.60 6.26
C ARG A 111 27.78 1.01 5.25
N SER A 112 29.02 1.20 5.72
CA SER A 112 30.22 1.26 4.86
C SER A 112 30.24 0.04 3.94
N THR A 113 29.93 0.25 2.66
CA THR A 113 29.72 -0.83 1.69
C THR A 113 30.60 -0.57 0.48
N SER A 114 31.45 -1.54 0.13
CA SER A 114 32.27 -1.51 -1.10
C SER A 114 31.41 -1.22 -2.33
N ARG A 115 31.87 -0.33 -3.21
CA ARG A 115 31.16 0.08 -4.44
C ARG A 115 30.71 -1.13 -5.27
N VAL A 116 31.54 -2.17 -5.36
CA VAL A 116 31.22 -3.42 -6.10
C VAL A 116 30.03 -4.14 -5.47
N ARG A 117 29.98 -4.23 -4.13
CA ARG A 117 28.86 -4.84 -3.42
C ARG A 117 27.58 -4.03 -3.60
N VAL A 118 27.66 -2.70 -3.66
CA VAL A 118 26.51 -1.84 -3.98
C VAL A 118 25.97 -2.15 -5.38
N TYR A 119 26.83 -2.22 -6.40
CA TYR A 119 26.39 -2.56 -7.77
C TYR A 119 25.77 -3.97 -7.87
N LEU A 120 26.38 -4.99 -7.28
CA LEU A 120 25.81 -6.35 -7.28
C LEU A 120 24.48 -6.41 -6.54
N THR A 121 24.35 -5.68 -5.42
CA THR A 121 23.11 -5.60 -4.65
C THR A 121 22.02 -4.91 -5.47
N LEU A 122 22.34 -3.80 -6.14
CA LEU A 122 21.44 -3.10 -7.06
C LEU A 122 20.96 -4.01 -8.19
N LEU A 123 21.88 -4.76 -8.80
CA LEU A 123 21.54 -5.69 -9.89
C LEU A 123 20.60 -6.80 -9.41
N GLY A 124 20.90 -7.41 -8.26
CA GLY A 124 20.05 -8.44 -7.64
C GLY A 124 18.68 -7.90 -7.23
N MET A 125 18.63 -6.69 -6.65
CA MET A 125 17.37 -6.01 -6.32
C MET A 125 16.56 -5.70 -7.56
N GLY A 126 17.19 -5.22 -8.63
CA GLY A 126 16.56 -4.92 -9.91
C GLY A 126 15.98 -6.17 -10.58
N LEU A 127 16.75 -7.25 -10.68
CA LEU A 127 16.27 -8.50 -11.26
C LEU A 127 15.12 -9.10 -10.44
N GLY A 128 15.25 -9.09 -9.11
CA GLY A 128 14.19 -9.51 -8.21
C GLY A 128 12.93 -8.67 -8.36
N PHE A 129 13.07 -7.36 -8.58
CA PHE A 129 11.95 -6.47 -8.87
C PHE A 129 11.25 -6.84 -10.19
N VAL A 130 11.99 -7.09 -11.27
CA VAL A 130 11.43 -7.48 -12.57
C VAL A 130 10.61 -8.77 -12.46
N VAL A 131 11.16 -9.80 -11.81
CA VAL A 131 10.44 -11.07 -11.60
C VAL A 131 9.17 -10.85 -10.78
N ARG A 132 9.25 -10.09 -9.69
CA ARG A 132 8.08 -9.79 -8.85
C ARG A 132 7.04 -8.98 -9.60
N LEU A 133 7.44 -8.02 -10.42
CA LEU A 133 6.54 -7.22 -11.25
C LEU A 133 5.83 -8.11 -12.27
N ALA A 134 6.53 -9.03 -12.93
CA ALA A 134 5.92 -9.98 -13.85
C ALA A 134 4.85 -10.84 -13.17
N VAL A 135 5.15 -11.38 -11.97
CA VAL A 135 4.18 -12.14 -11.17
C VAL A 135 2.99 -11.26 -10.76
N ALA A 136 3.25 -10.04 -10.30
CA ALA A 136 2.21 -9.13 -9.88
C ALA A 136 1.29 -8.72 -11.05
N MET A 137 1.85 -8.47 -12.24
CA MET A 137 1.07 -8.23 -13.46
C MET A 137 0.21 -9.43 -13.83
N LEU A 138 0.73 -10.66 -13.71
CA LEU A 138 -0.04 -11.87 -14.00
C LEU A 138 -1.24 -12.02 -13.05
N VAL A 139 -1.06 -11.67 -11.77
CA VAL A 139 -2.10 -11.80 -10.74
C VAL A 139 -3.13 -10.67 -10.80
N PHE A 140 -2.69 -9.42 -10.95
CA PHE A 140 -3.57 -8.24 -10.83
C PHE A 140 -4.01 -7.66 -12.18
N GLY A 141 -3.25 -7.89 -13.25
CA GLY A 141 -3.55 -7.42 -14.60
C GLY A 141 -4.93 -7.84 -15.12
N PRO A 142 -5.37 -9.10 -14.96
CA PRO A 142 -6.69 -9.53 -15.40
C PRO A 142 -7.83 -8.72 -14.75
N VAL A 143 -7.70 -8.38 -13.47
CA VAL A 143 -8.70 -7.60 -12.72
C VAL A 143 -8.75 -6.15 -13.21
N GLN A 144 -7.60 -5.57 -13.55
CA GLN A 144 -7.55 -4.23 -14.13
C GLN A 144 -8.20 -4.20 -15.52
N LEU A 145 -7.99 -5.23 -16.33
CA LEU A 145 -8.57 -5.32 -17.67
C LEU A 145 -10.10 -5.43 -17.63
N VAL A 146 -10.63 -6.29 -16.75
CA VAL A 146 -12.08 -6.43 -16.55
C VAL A 146 -12.68 -5.11 -16.05
N GLY A 147 -12.05 -4.45 -15.08
CA GLY A 147 -12.52 -3.16 -14.55
C GLY A 147 -12.51 -2.03 -15.59
N ALA A 148 -11.55 -2.03 -16.52
CA ALA A 148 -11.49 -1.06 -17.62
C ALA A 148 -12.58 -1.31 -18.68
N LEU A 149 -12.90 -2.57 -18.96
CA LEU A 149 -13.96 -2.95 -19.91
C LEU A 149 -15.37 -2.72 -19.36
N THR A 150 -15.56 -2.80 -18.04
CA THR A 150 -16.84 -2.47 -17.36
C THR A 150 -16.92 -1.02 -16.90
N GLY A 151 -16.24 -0.09 -17.59
CA GLY A 151 -16.17 1.33 -17.22
C GLY A 151 -17.54 1.93 -16.86
N PRO A 152 -17.59 2.92 -15.93
CA PRO A 152 -18.83 3.41 -15.38
C PRO A 152 -19.77 3.87 -16.50
N LYS A 153 -20.96 3.27 -16.56
CA LYS A 153 -22.05 3.77 -17.39
C LYS A 153 -22.26 5.24 -16.98
N PRO A 154 -22.15 6.22 -17.91
CA PRO A 154 -22.30 7.63 -17.56
C PRO A 154 -23.62 7.75 -16.80
N ARG A 155 -23.55 8.29 -15.57
CA ARG A 155 -24.75 8.68 -14.85
C ARG A 155 -25.50 9.61 -15.76
N ALA A 156 -26.67 9.16 -16.22
CA ALA A 156 -27.60 9.99 -16.92
C ALA A 156 -27.79 11.25 -16.08
N GLU A 157 -27.45 12.36 -16.70
CA GLU A 157 -27.94 13.70 -16.41
C GLU A 157 -29.45 13.61 -16.16
N SER A 158 -29.85 13.49 -14.90
CA SER A 158 -31.24 13.69 -14.51
C SER A 158 -31.27 14.60 -13.30
N GLU A 159 -31.96 15.72 -13.52
CA GLU A 159 -32.48 16.66 -12.53
C GLU A 159 -31.54 17.82 -12.16
N ARG A 160 -31.37 18.73 -13.13
CA ARG A 160 -31.70 20.14 -12.84
C ARG A 160 -33.19 20.23 -12.50
N PRO A 161 -33.60 20.70 -11.32
CA PRO A 161 -34.84 21.42 -11.20
C PRO A 161 -34.56 22.87 -11.57
N ASP A 162 -34.94 23.25 -12.78
CA ASP A 162 -35.32 24.65 -13.03
C ASP A 162 -36.65 24.87 -12.29
N GLY A 163 -36.66 25.84 -11.36
CA GLY A 163 -37.79 26.22 -10.53
C GLY A 163 -37.39 27.17 -9.43
#